data_AF-A0A257MU03-F1
#
_entry.id   AF-A0A257MU03-F1
#
_cell.length_a   1.000
_cell.length_b   1.000
_cell.length_c   1.000
_cell.angle_alpha   90.00
_cell.angle_beta   90.00
_cell.angle_gamma   90.00
#
_symmetry.space_group_name_H-M   'P 1'
#
loop_
_entity.id
_entity.type
_entity.pdbx_description
1 polymer ?
#
loop_
_entity_poly.entity_id
_entity_poly.type
_entity_poly.pdbx_seq_one_letter_code
_entity_poly.pdbx_strand_id
1 'polypeptide(L)' 'MIILGINDVGHHNSAASIVIDGQLVASIEEERISRIKMDNAYP' A
#
# COMPACT_ATOMS: atom_id res chain seq x y z
N MET A 1 6.15 -9.19 17.04
CA MET A 1 6.55 -9.38 15.64
C MET A 1 6.02 -8.21 14.83
N ILE A 2 6.89 -7.49 14.13
CA ILE A 2 6.49 -6.37 13.25
C ILE A 2 6.73 -6.83 11.81
N ILE A 3 5.72 -6.69 10.96
CA ILE A 3 5.77 -7.05 9.54
C ILE A 3 5.41 -5.82 8.71
N LEU A 4 6.26 -5.48 7.76
CA LEU A 4 6.01 -4.47 6.73
C LEU A 4 5.65 -5.18 5.42
N GLY A 5 4.41 -5.02 4.96
CA GLY A 5 3.95 -5.48 3.66
C GLY A 5 4.08 -4.36 2.63
N ILE A 6 4.66 -4.67 1.47
CA ILE A 6 4.82 -3.75 0.34
C ILE A 6 4.23 -4.42 -0.90
N ASN A 7 3.41 -3.70 -1.64
CA ASN A 7 2.90 -4.09 -2.95
C ASN A 7 3.28 -3.02 -3.97
N ASP A 8 3.86 -3.44 -5.09
CA ASP A 8 4.41 -2.54 -6.11
C ASP A 8 3.71 -2.71 -7.47
N VAL A 9 3.90 -1.68 -8.29
CA VAL A 9 3.22 -1.32 -9.55
C VAL A 9 3.28 -2.39 -10.66
N GLY A 10 4.11 -3.41 -10.51
CA GLY A 10 4.38 -4.40 -11.57
C GLY A 10 3.13 -5.02 -12.21
N HIS A 11 2.02 -5.14 -11.47
CA HIS A 11 0.72 -5.61 -12.01
C HIS A 11 -0.52 -5.02 -11.31
N HIS A 12 -0.34 -4.23 -10.23
CA HIS A 12 -1.41 -3.71 -9.37
C HIS A 12 -1.03 -2.33 -8.84
N ASN A 13 -1.96 -1.65 -8.17
CA ASN A 13 -1.69 -0.36 -7.56
C ASN A 13 -0.70 -0.46 -6.38
N SER A 14 0.09 0.59 -6.16
CA SER A 14 1.08 0.64 -5.08
C SER A 14 0.41 0.73 -3.71
N ALA A 15 0.88 -0.09 -2.76
CA ALA A 15 0.31 -0.14 -1.41
C ALA A 15 1.33 -0.56 -0.35
N ALA A 16 1.06 -0.18 0.90
CA ALA A 16 1.85 -0.57 2.06
C ALA A 16 0.96 -0.92 3.24
N SER A 17 1.39 -1.84 4.09
CA SER A 17 0.67 -2.25 5.31
C SER A 17 1.62 -2.58 6.44
N ILE A 18 1.20 -2.29 7.68
CA ILE A 18 1.93 -2.66 8.89
C ILE A 18 1.08 -3.58 9.76
N VAL A 19 1.66 -4.73 10.10
CA VAL A 19 1.05 -5.74 10.98
C VAL A 19 1.92 -5.87 12.23
N ILE A 20 1.30 -5.79 13.40
CA ILE A 20 1.97 -5.95 14.69
C ILE A 20 1.29 -7.09 15.43
N ASP A 21 2.07 -8.11 15.79
CA ASP A 21 1.61 -9.29 16.55
C ASP A 21 0.39 -9.99 15.93
N GLY A 22 0.37 -10.06 14.59
CA GLY A 22 -0.71 -10.69 13.83
C GLY A 22 -1.93 -9.80 13.57
N GLN A 23 -1.94 -8.57 14.09
CA GLN A 23 -3.01 -7.60 13.86
C GLN A 23 -2.61 -6.56 12.80
N LEU A 24 -3.48 -6.31 11.82
CA LEU A 24 -3.33 -5.20 10.88
C LEU A 24 -3.56 -3.87 11.61
N VAL A 25 -2.52 -3.04 11.66
CA VAL A 25 -2.56 -1.75 12.36
C VAL A 25 -2.86 -0.61 11.40
N ALA A 26 -2.25 -0.62 10.21
CA ALA A 26 -2.56 0.34 9.16
C ALA A 26 -2.33 -0.25 7.76
N SER A 27 -3.06 0.28 6.78
CA SER A 27 -2.94 -0.06 5.38
C SER A 27 -3.26 1.18 4.53
N ILE A 28 -2.50 1.38 3.47
CA ILE A 28 -2.69 2.49 2.53
C ILE A 28 -2.47 2.02 1.10
N GLU A 29 -3.23 2.62 0.19
CA GLU A 29 -3.21 2.38 -1.24
C GLU A 29 -3.12 3.74 -1.95
N GLU A 30 -2.24 3.87 -2.94
CA GLU A 30 -1.95 5.11 -3.68
C GLU A 30 -3.21 5.80 -4.23
N GLU A 31 -4.00 5.09 -5.06
CA GLU A 31 -5.29 5.56 -5.59
C GLU A 31 -6.29 6.09 -4.53
N ARG A 32 -6.13 5.76 -3.23
CA ARG A 32 -6.95 6.35 -2.16
C ARG A 32 -6.52 7.76 -1.80
N ILE A 33 -5.27 8.11 -2.11
CA ILE A 33 -4.66 9.42 -1.94
C ILE A 33 -4.91 10.27 -3.19
N SER A 34 -4.43 9.83 -4.36
CA SER A 34 -4.51 10.61 -5.61
C SER A 34 -5.92 10.67 -6.20
N ARG A 35 -6.72 9.62 -5.98
CA ARG A 35 -8.04 9.40 -6.61
C ARG A 35 -7.93 9.25 -8.15
N ILE A 36 -6.76 8.90 -8.66
CA ILE A 36 -6.48 8.71 -10.08
C ILE A 36 -6.10 7.24 -10.29
N LYS A 37 -6.82 6.52 -11.14
CA LYS A 37 -6.54 5.11 -11.44
C LYS A 37 -5.17 4.97 -12.10
N MET A 38 -4.29 4.13 -11.54
CA MET A 38 -2.92 3.93 -12.02
C MET A 38 -2.20 5.27 -12.21
N ASP A 39 -2.16 6.10 -11.15
CA ASP A 39 -1.51 7.40 -11.22
C ASP A 39 -0.02 7.23 -11.56
N ASN A 40 0.36 7.65 -12.76
CA ASN A 40 1.75 7.60 -13.23
C ASN A 40 2.63 8.68 -12.58
N ALA A 41 2.03 9.59 -11.79
CA ALA A 41 2.79 10.48 -10.95
C ALA A 41 3.37 9.77 -9.72
N TYR A 42 2.86 8.58 -9.36
CA TYR A 42 3.34 7.79 -8.22
C TYR A 42 4.73 7.14 -8.49
N PRO A 43 5.61 6.96 -7.47
CA PRO A 43 5.38 7.13 -6.03
C PRO A 43 4.91 8.51 -5.60
#